data_AF-A0A3B9NAE8-F1
#
_entry.id   AF-A0A3B9NAE8-F1
#
_cell.length_a   1.000
_cell.length_b   1.000
_cell.length_c   1.000
_cell.angle_alpha   90.00
_cell.angle_beta   90.00
_cell.angle_gamma   90.00
#
_symmetry.space_group_name_H-M   'P 1'
#
loop_
_entity.id
_entity.type
_entity.pdbx_description
1 polymer ?
#
loop_
_entity_poly.entity_id
_entity_poly.type
_entity_poly.pdbx_seq_one_letter_code
_entity_poly.pdbx_strand_id
1 'polypeptide(L)'
;MKYCSKILLFIGCFIGITCLAQTNEKIDLQDLFESLSDELAADADLSEFTEKWYHYLKHPIDLNKTDGRELTELQFLDPLLIERLLEHRTISGNFIDVLELQSIEGFNERVISLLLPFVRVGPGSPLETLKSRNFKQEFTVRYARTLEKAKGYRIVATTKSHYLGDANRYSFRYRAQLNAVVQLAVNMEKDAGEP
;
A
#
# COMPACT_ATOMS: atom_id res chain seq x y z
N MET A 1 -15.63 40.85 17.42
CA MET A 1 -14.44 40.86 16.52
C MET A 1 -13.27 39.98 16.98
N LYS A 2 -13.12 39.63 18.26
CA LYS A 2 -11.97 38.81 18.74
C LYS A 2 -12.00 37.31 18.40
N TYR A 3 -13.16 36.75 18.04
CA TYR A 3 -13.31 35.32 17.71
C TYR A 3 -13.06 34.99 16.23
N CYS A 4 -13.28 35.94 15.31
CA CYS A 4 -12.99 35.76 13.88
C CYS A 4 -11.50 35.53 13.61
N SER A 5 -10.62 36.25 14.30
CA SER A 5 -9.17 36.11 14.13
C SER A 5 -8.65 34.73 14.57
N LYS A 6 -9.26 34.12 15.60
CA LYS A 6 -8.88 32.77 16.06
C LYS A 6 -9.38 31.65 15.13
N ILE A 7 -10.56 31.82 14.53
CA ILE A 7 -11.12 30.88 13.55
C ILE A 7 -10.32 30.91 12.24
N LEU A 8 -9.92 32.10 11.80
CA LEU A 8 -9.15 32.28 10.56
C LEU A 8 -7.71 31.70 10.69
N LEU A 9 -7.14 31.74 11.89
CA LEU A 9 -5.84 31.13 12.20
C LEU A 9 -5.90 29.59 12.24
N PHE A 10 -7.02 29.02 12.69
CA PHE A 10 -7.24 27.57 12.69
C PHE A 10 -7.46 27.01 11.27
N ILE A 11 -8.19 27.74 10.42
CA ILE A 11 -8.41 27.38 9.01
C ILE A 11 -7.09 27.47 8.23
N GLY A 12 -6.28 28.51 8.45
CA GLY A 12 -4.96 28.64 7.83
C GLY A 12 -3.99 27.52 8.21
N CYS A 13 -4.05 27.03 9.45
CA CYS A 13 -3.22 25.92 9.91
C CYS A 13 -3.61 24.58 9.27
N PHE A 14 -4.90 24.39 8.92
CA PHE A 14 -5.39 23.18 8.25
C PHE A 14 -4.96 23.10 6.78
N ILE A 15 -4.80 24.24 6.10
CA ILE A 15 -4.37 24.31 4.69
C ILE A 15 -2.86 24.04 4.53
N GLY A 16 -2.05 24.37 5.55
CA GLY A 16 -0.61 24.14 5.50
C GLY A 16 -0.21 22.66 5.55
N ILE A 17 -1.05 21.79 6.11
CA ILE A 17 -0.75 20.35 6.29
C ILE A 17 -1.01 19.54 5.00
N THR A 18 -1.79 20.07 4.06
CA THR A 18 -2.08 19.38 2.79
C THR A 18 -1.02 19.59 1.71
N CYS A 19 0.03 20.38 1.97
CA CYS A 19 1.08 20.66 1.01
C CYS A 19 2.30 19.72 1.21
N LEU A 20 2.06 18.42 1.16
CA LEU A 20 3.09 17.42 0.88
C LEU A 20 2.97 17.05 -0.59
N ALA A 21 3.36 17.96 -1.47
CA ALA A 21 3.57 17.62 -2.88
C ALA A 21 4.90 16.88 -2.99
N GLN A 22 4.89 15.57 -2.72
CA GLN A 22 5.95 14.71 -3.22
C GLN A 22 5.80 14.68 -4.73
N THR A 23 6.70 15.36 -5.43
CA THR A 23 6.94 15.12 -6.86
C THR A 23 7.55 13.73 -6.96
N ASN A 24 6.70 12.71 -6.89
CA ASN A 24 7.01 11.47 -7.56
C ASN A 24 7.06 11.88 -9.03
N GLU A 25 8.25 11.99 -9.61
CA GLU A 25 8.39 11.89 -11.05
C GLU A 25 7.62 10.64 -11.43
N LYS A 26 6.41 10.84 -11.96
CA LYS A 26 5.71 9.76 -12.61
C LYS A 26 6.60 9.47 -13.79
N ILE A 27 7.45 8.46 -13.65
CA ILE A 27 8.05 7.76 -14.78
C ILE A 27 6.89 7.61 -15.75
N ASP A 28 6.98 8.28 -16.91
CA ASP A 28 5.94 8.17 -17.90
C ASP A 28 6.05 6.74 -18.41
N LEU A 29 5.21 5.88 -17.82
CA LEU A 29 5.27 4.44 -18.05
C LEU A 29 5.16 4.19 -19.54
N GLN A 30 4.41 5.02 -20.26
CA GLN A 30 4.25 4.94 -21.69
C GLN A 30 5.58 5.05 -22.45
N ASP A 31 6.41 6.02 -22.10
CA ASP A 31 7.72 6.23 -22.71
C ASP A 31 8.70 5.10 -22.35
N LEU A 32 8.65 4.62 -21.11
CA LEU A 32 9.41 3.45 -20.66
C LEU A 32 9.01 2.20 -21.46
N PHE A 33 7.70 1.97 -21.63
CA PHE A 33 7.15 0.86 -22.39
C PHE A 33 7.57 0.90 -23.86
N GLU A 34 7.54 2.08 -24.48
CA GLU A 34 8.00 2.26 -25.87
C GLU A 34 9.49 1.91 -26.00
N SER A 35 10.33 2.40 -25.09
CA SER A 35 11.77 2.11 -25.10
C SER A 35 12.10 0.62 -24.88
N LEU A 36 11.31 -0.08 -24.08
CA LEU A 36 11.47 -1.51 -23.83
C LEU A 36 10.94 -2.35 -24.99
N SER A 37 9.89 -1.90 -25.68
CA SER A 37 9.32 -2.61 -26.82
C SER A 37 10.31 -2.76 -27.98
N ASP A 38 11.23 -1.80 -28.14
CA ASP A 38 12.34 -1.87 -29.10
C ASP A 38 13.38 -2.95 -28.72
N GLU A 39 13.49 -3.26 -27.44
CA GLU A 39 14.50 -4.19 -26.89
C GLU A 39 13.98 -5.64 -26.81
N LEU A 40 12.66 -5.86 -26.91
CA LEU A 40 12.06 -7.21 -26.86
C LEU A 40 12.19 -7.97 -28.18
N ALA A 41 12.32 -9.29 -28.07
CA ALA A 41 12.20 -10.19 -29.21
C ALA A 41 10.77 -10.14 -29.80
N ALA A 42 10.68 -10.15 -31.14
CA ALA A 42 9.47 -9.85 -31.93
C ALA A 42 8.22 -10.76 -31.69
N ASP A 43 8.34 -11.82 -30.90
CA ASP A 43 7.28 -12.82 -30.66
C ASP A 43 6.73 -12.81 -29.21
N ALA A 44 7.06 -11.79 -28.43
CA ALA A 44 6.75 -11.77 -27.01
C ALA A 44 5.34 -11.19 -26.73
N ASP A 45 4.53 -11.88 -25.94
CA ASP A 45 3.18 -11.46 -25.54
C ASP A 45 3.23 -10.26 -24.57
N LEU A 46 3.29 -9.05 -25.13
CA LEU A 46 3.38 -7.75 -24.44
C LEU A 46 2.41 -7.62 -23.25
N SER A 47 1.22 -8.22 -23.38
CA SER A 47 0.18 -8.26 -22.36
C SER A 47 0.68 -8.73 -21.00
N GLU A 48 1.35 -9.89 -20.95
CA GLU A 48 1.78 -10.52 -19.69
C GLU A 48 2.97 -9.78 -19.07
N PHE A 49 3.85 -9.22 -19.89
CA PHE A 49 5.02 -8.48 -19.40
C PHE A 49 4.64 -7.14 -18.79
N THR A 50 3.63 -6.48 -19.33
CA THR A 50 3.17 -5.19 -18.77
C THR A 50 2.73 -5.33 -17.32
N GLU A 51 2.07 -6.43 -16.95
CA GLU A 51 1.66 -6.70 -15.57
C GLU A 51 2.88 -6.97 -14.67
N LYS A 52 3.86 -7.74 -15.15
CA LYS A 52 5.11 -8.03 -14.42
C LYS A 52 5.95 -6.77 -14.20
N TRP A 53 6.12 -5.94 -15.23
CA TRP A 53 6.85 -4.68 -15.11
C TRP A 53 6.15 -3.72 -14.14
N TYR A 54 4.82 -3.63 -14.20
CA TYR A 54 4.06 -2.82 -13.25
C TYR A 54 4.21 -3.32 -11.80
N HIS A 55 4.29 -4.65 -11.62
CA HIS A 55 4.61 -5.24 -10.33
C HIS A 55 6.01 -4.81 -9.85
N TYR A 56 7.05 -4.95 -10.67
CA TYR A 56 8.42 -4.60 -10.30
C TYR A 56 8.68 -3.09 -10.14
N LEU A 57 7.91 -2.23 -10.81
CA LEU A 57 7.91 -0.79 -10.55
C LEU A 57 7.37 -0.45 -9.15
N LYS A 58 6.40 -1.23 -8.64
CA LYS A 58 5.87 -1.07 -7.28
C LYS A 58 6.71 -1.80 -6.23
N HIS A 59 7.42 -2.84 -6.64
CA HIS A 59 8.20 -3.75 -5.82
C HIS A 59 9.57 -3.96 -6.46
N PRO A 60 10.47 -2.96 -6.39
CA PRO A 60 11.76 -3.02 -7.04
C PRO A 60 12.63 -4.15 -6.48
N ILE A 61 13.31 -4.83 -7.39
CA ILE A 61 14.18 -5.98 -7.15
C ILE A 61 15.38 -5.54 -6.31
N ASP A 62 15.63 -6.27 -5.22
CA ASP A 62 16.78 -6.02 -4.34
C ASP A 62 18.02 -6.72 -4.91
N LEU A 63 18.96 -5.95 -5.48
CA LEU A 63 20.18 -6.49 -6.10
C LEU A 63 21.03 -7.31 -5.12
N ASN A 64 20.92 -7.05 -3.82
CA ASN A 64 21.65 -7.77 -2.79
C ASN A 64 20.97 -9.08 -2.35
N LYS A 65 19.72 -9.33 -2.76
CA LYS A 65 18.97 -10.54 -2.36
C LYS A 65 18.49 -11.40 -3.52
N THR A 66 18.40 -10.84 -4.72
CA THR A 66 17.88 -11.57 -5.88
C THR A 66 18.76 -12.76 -6.25
N ASP A 67 18.14 -13.83 -6.75
CA ASP A 67 18.79 -15.01 -7.34
C ASP A 67 18.93 -14.90 -8.87
N GLY A 68 18.52 -13.77 -9.45
CA GLY A 68 18.54 -13.51 -10.90
C GLY A 68 17.29 -13.97 -11.65
N ARG A 69 16.39 -14.75 -11.02
CA ARG A 69 15.14 -15.16 -11.67
C ARG A 69 14.20 -13.97 -11.91
N GLU A 70 14.08 -13.11 -10.92
CA GLU A 70 13.29 -11.86 -11.00
C GLU A 70 13.80 -10.96 -12.14
N LEU A 71 15.13 -10.89 -12.33
CA LEU A 71 15.74 -10.13 -13.42
C LEU A 71 15.46 -10.77 -14.80
N THR A 72 15.39 -12.09 -14.86
CA THR A 72 15.07 -12.83 -16.09
C THR A 72 13.62 -12.59 -16.52
N GLU A 73 12.71 -12.43 -15.56
CA GLU A 73 11.29 -12.11 -15.82
C GLU A 73 11.10 -10.75 -16.51
N LEU A 74 12.08 -9.84 -16.43
CA LEU A 74 12.04 -8.56 -17.13
C LEU A 74 12.19 -8.71 -18.65
N GLN A 75 12.81 -9.79 -19.14
CA GLN A 75 13.02 -10.17 -20.55
C GLN A 75 13.78 -9.19 -21.46
N PHE A 76 14.02 -7.95 -21.04
CA PHE A 76 14.88 -7.01 -21.77
C PHE A 76 16.38 -7.18 -21.42
N LEU A 77 16.69 -7.90 -20.34
CA LEU A 77 18.06 -8.10 -19.87
C LEU A 77 18.60 -9.44 -20.38
N ASP A 78 19.76 -9.39 -21.05
CA ASP A 78 20.46 -10.58 -21.54
C ASP A 78 20.84 -11.52 -20.36
N PRO A 79 20.54 -12.82 -20.43
CA PRO A 79 20.98 -13.81 -19.44
C PRO A 79 22.46 -13.72 -19.07
N LEU A 80 23.34 -13.37 -20.02
CA LEU A 80 24.78 -13.19 -19.76
C LEU A 80 25.05 -12.00 -18.82
N LEU A 81 24.29 -10.90 -18.97
CA LEU A 81 24.43 -9.74 -18.09
C LEU A 81 23.95 -10.05 -16.66
N ILE A 82 22.91 -10.88 -16.52
CA ILE A 82 22.43 -11.35 -15.22
C ILE A 82 23.52 -12.17 -14.52
N GLU A 83 24.17 -13.08 -15.24
CA GLU A 83 25.26 -13.89 -14.68
C GLU A 83 26.41 -13.02 -14.20
N ARG A 84 26.85 -12.05 -15.02
CA ARG A 84 27.90 -11.09 -14.65
C ARG A 84 27.53 -10.24 -13.45
N LEU A 85 26.27 -9.85 -13.30
CA LEU A 85 25.78 -9.12 -12.13
C LEU A 85 25.90 -9.95 -10.87
N LEU A 86 25.47 -11.21 -10.93
CA LEU A 86 25.55 -12.13 -9.80
C LEU A 86 27.01 -12.45 -9.44
N GLU A 87 27.88 -12.64 -10.44
CA GLU A 87 29.31 -12.85 -10.26
C GLU A 87 30.00 -11.62 -9.64
N HIS A 88 29.66 -10.42 -10.10
CA HIS A 88 30.17 -9.19 -9.49
C HIS A 88 29.81 -9.13 -8.00
N ARG A 89 28.57 -9.49 -7.63
CA ARG A 89 28.15 -9.53 -6.23
C ARG A 89 28.89 -10.59 -5.41
N THR A 90 29.19 -11.76 -5.98
CA THR A 90 29.93 -12.81 -5.24
C THR A 90 31.38 -12.43 -5.02
N ILE A 91 32.01 -11.71 -5.95
CA ILE A 91 33.40 -11.27 -5.86
C ILE A 91 33.56 -10.01 -5.01
N SER A 92 32.77 -8.96 -5.29
CA SER A 92 32.87 -7.64 -4.66
C SER A 92 32.10 -7.53 -3.34
N GLY A 93 31.14 -8.44 -3.11
CA GLY A 93 30.21 -8.38 -1.99
C GLY A 93 28.91 -7.65 -2.35
N ASN A 94 28.18 -7.21 -1.32
CA ASN A 94 26.92 -6.49 -1.53
C ASN A 94 27.15 -5.14 -2.20
N PHE A 95 26.28 -4.80 -3.15
CA PHE A 95 26.17 -3.47 -3.74
C PHE A 95 25.89 -2.44 -2.63
N ILE A 96 26.60 -1.31 -2.69
CA ILE A 96 26.42 -0.14 -1.81
C ILE A 96 25.47 0.85 -2.48
N ASP A 97 25.62 1.04 -3.80
CA ASP A 97 24.77 1.90 -4.63
C ASP A 97 24.38 1.20 -5.95
N VAL A 98 23.24 1.57 -6.54
CA VAL A 98 22.79 1.07 -7.85
C VAL A 98 23.77 1.52 -8.95
N LEU A 99 24.47 2.64 -8.77
CA LEU A 99 25.46 3.14 -9.72
C LEU A 99 26.65 2.19 -9.94
N GLU A 100 26.91 1.26 -9.02
CA GLU A 100 27.93 0.21 -9.19
C GLU A 100 27.66 -0.71 -10.39
N LEU A 101 26.45 -0.75 -10.92
CA LEU A 101 26.17 -1.45 -12.17
C LEU A 101 27.06 -0.98 -13.32
N GLN A 102 27.55 0.28 -13.28
CA GLN A 102 28.48 0.82 -14.27
C GLN A 102 29.87 0.16 -14.26
N SER A 103 30.27 -0.51 -13.16
CA SER A 103 31.55 -1.23 -13.10
C SER A 103 31.49 -2.65 -13.66
N ILE A 104 30.29 -3.13 -14.02
CA ILE A 104 30.07 -4.48 -14.52
C ILE A 104 30.22 -4.49 -16.04
N GLU A 105 31.04 -5.41 -16.55
CA GLU A 105 31.29 -5.50 -17.99
C GLU A 105 30.00 -5.82 -18.77
N GLY A 106 29.69 -5.00 -19.78
CA GLY A 106 28.51 -5.17 -20.64
C GLY A 106 27.30 -4.35 -20.22
N PHE A 107 27.30 -3.76 -19.01
CA PHE A 107 26.31 -2.76 -18.65
C PHE A 107 26.65 -1.42 -19.29
N ASN A 108 25.82 -0.99 -20.24
CA ASN A 108 25.92 0.31 -20.88
C ASN A 108 24.89 1.29 -20.28
N GLU A 109 25.03 2.58 -20.59
CA GLU A 109 24.15 3.62 -20.05
C GLU A 109 22.66 3.38 -20.38
N ARG A 110 22.37 2.82 -21.55
CA ARG A 110 21.00 2.49 -21.98
C ARG A 110 20.42 1.36 -21.12
N VAL A 111 21.12 0.24 -20.99
CA VAL A 111 20.69 -0.92 -20.17
C VAL A 111 20.51 -0.51 -18.72
N ILE A 112 21.43 0.28 -18.17
CA ILE A 112 21.32 0.77 -16.79
C ILE A 112 20.10 1.67 -16.65
N SER A 113 19.88 2.61 -17.57
CA SER A 113 18.71 3.51 -17.53
C SER A 113 17.38 2.75 -17.58
N LEU A 114 17.30 1.68 -18.38
CA LEU A 114 16.14 0.79 -18.43
C LEU A 114 15.97 -0.03 -17.17
N LEU A 115 17.06 -0.43 -16.51
CA LEU A 115 17.03 -1.27 -15.32
C LEU A 115 16.73 -0.48 -14.03
N LEU A 116 17.18 0.78 -13.95
CA LEU A 116 17.06 1.65 -12.76
C LEU A 116 15.65 1.69 -12.14
N PRO A 117 14.55 1.79 -12.91
CA PRO A 117 13.19 1.80 -12.35
C PRO A 117 12.77 0.51 -11.64
N PHE A 118 13.41 -0.61 -11.98
CA PHE A 118 13.02 -1.94 -11.52
C PHE A 118 13.89 -2.48 -10.39
N VAL A 119 15.00 -1.80 -10.05
CA VAL A 119 15.99 -2.30 -9.09
C VAL A 119 16.25 -1.32 -7.97
N ARG A 120 16.75 -1.83 -6.84
CA ARG A 120 17.21 -1.03 -5.72
C ARG A 120 18.42 -1.66 -5.04
N VAL A 121 19.18 -0.81 -4.38
CA VAL A 121 20.27 -1.18 -3.47
C VAL A 121 20.03 -0.52 -2.12
N GLY A 122 20.08 -1.30 -1.05
CA GLY A 122 19.95 -0.79 0.32
C GLY A 122 19.11 -1.69 1.22
N PRO A 123 19.09 -1.42 2.54
CA PRO A 123 18.20 -2.15 3.45
C PRO A 123 16.78 -1.89 2.96
N GLY A 124 16.15 -2.93 2.41
CA GLY A 124 14.81 -2.87 1.86
C GLY A 124 13.93 -2.02 2.76
N SER A 125 13.20 -1.07 2.15
CA SER A 125 12.48 -0.02 2.88
C SER A 125 11.83 -0.60 4.15
N PRO A 126 11.98 0.03 5.33
CA PRO A 126 11.32 -0.42 6.55
C PRO A 126 9.80 -0.61 6.34
N LEU A 127 9.22 0.13 5.39
CA LEU A 127 7.83 -0.03 4.94
C LEU A 127 7.56 -1.37 4.25
N GLU A 128 8.54 -2.04 3.64
CA GLU A 128 8.37 -3.37 3.05
C GLU A 128 8.45 -4.49 4.09
N THR A 129 9.31 -4.36 5.10
CA THR A 129 9.28 -5.25 6.26
C THR A 129 7.96 -5.11 7.03
N LEU A 130 7.36 -3.92 7.01
CA LEU A 130 6.01 -3.67 7.53
C LEU A 130 4.89 -4.09 6.54
N LYS A 131 5.06 -3.99 5.22
CA LYS A 131 4.08 -4.49 4.21
C LYS A 131 3.99 -6.02 4.20
N SER A 132 5.07 -6.73 4.51
CA SER A 132 5.04 -8.19 4.69
C SER A 132 4.07 -8.59 5.82
N ARG A 133 3.89 -7.71 6.83
CA ARG A 133 2.74 -7.79 7.73
C ARG A 133 1.50 -7.22 7.05
N ASN A 134 0.78 -8.09 6.36
CA ASN A 134 -0.58 -7.82 5.88
C ASN A 134 -1.50 -7.60 7.10
N PHE A 135 -1.53 -6.36 7.58
CA PHE A 135 -2.39 -5.93 8.68
C PHE A 135 -3.63 -5.25 8.11
N LYS A 136 -4.75 -5.97 8.06
CA LYS A 136 -6.04 -5.44 7.61
C LYS A 136 -6.87 -5.06 8.82
N GLN A 137 -7.44 -3.85 8.80
CA GLN A 137 -8.32 -3.35 9.84
C GLN A 137 -9.67 -2.97 9.24
N GLU A 138 -10.75 -3.50 9.80
CA GLU A 138 -12.12 -3.15 9.43
C GLU A 138 -12.85 -2.58 10.65
N PHE A 139 -13.58 -1.50 10.42
CA PHE A 139 -14.36 -0.80 11.42
C PHE A 139 -15.79 -0.63 10.94
N THR A 140 -16.77 -1.05 11.73
CA THR A 140 -18.20 -0.90 11.42
C THR A 140 -18.95 -0.36 12.63
N VAL A 141 -19.63 0.77 12.43
CA VAL A 141 -20.54 1.36 13.41
C VAL A 141 -21.92 1.44 12.80
N ARG A 142 -22.93 0.96 13.54
CA ARG A 142 -24.33 1.04 13.15
C ARG A 142 -25.12 1.71 14.26
N TYR A 143 -25.95 2.65 13.86
CA TYR A 143 -26.98 3.27 14.68
C TYR A 143 -28.35 2.95 14.07
N ALA A 144 -29.29 2.50 14.90
CA ALA A 144 -30.65 2.24 14.48
C ALA A 144 -31.65 2.70 15.54
N ARG A 145 -32.77 3.25 15.10
CA ARG A 145 -33.88 3.68 15.96
C ARG A 145 -35.21 3.48 15.23
N THR A 146 -36.21 2.96 15.93
CA THR A 146 -37.58 2.92 15.42
C THR A 146 -38.25 4.29 15.61
N LEU A 147 -38.81 4.86 14.53
CA LEU A 147 -39.53 6.14 14.61
C LEU A 147 -40.90 5.98 15.29
N GLU A 148 -41.54 4.82 15.10
CA GLU A 148 -42.78 4.47 15.79
C GLU A 148 -42.50 4.08 17.24
N LYS A 149 -43.35 4.54 18.17
CA LYS A 149 -43.28 4.14 19.57
C LYS A 149 -43.70 2.68 19.70
N ALA A 150 -42.73 1.77 19.85
CA ALA A 150 -43.01 0.35 20.09
C ALA A 150 -43.89 0.17 21.35
N LYS A 151 -44.79 -0.82 21.31
CA LYS A 151 -45.85 -1.03 22.32
C LYS A 151 -45.34 -1.05 23.77
N GLY A 152 -44.13 -1.56 24.03
CA GLY A 152 -43.53 -1.61 25.38
C GLY A 152 -42.97 -0.28 25.92
N TYR A 153 -42.84 0.75 25.08
CA TYR A 153 -42.55 2.13 25.48
C TYR A 153 -43.82 2.99 25.64
N ARG A 154 -44.99 2.44 25.30
CA ARG A 154 -46.27 3.12 25.46
C ARG A 154 -46.79 2.86 26.88
N ILE A 155 -46.69 3.88 27.74
CA ILE A 155 -47.20 3.82 29.11
C ILE A 155 -48.73 3.73 29.05
N VAL A 156 -49.28 2.54 29.30
CA VAL A 156 -50.71 2.35 29.53
C VAL A 156 -50.88 2.37 31.05
N ALA A 157 -51.55 3.41 31.53
CA ALA A 157 -51.92 3.71 32.90
C ALA A 157 -51.42 2.74 33.99
N THR A 158 -50.63 3.29 34.92
CA THR A 158 -50.41 2.84 36.32
C THR A 158 -49.28 1.89 36.67
N THR A 159 -48.38 1.48 35.78
CA THR A 159 -47.08 0.90 36.21
C THR A 159 -45.99 1.14 35.16
N LYS A 160 -44.76 1.36 35.63
CA LYS A 160 -43.55 1.80 34.89
C LYS A 160 -43.40 1.22 33.47
N SER A 161 -42.76 1.96 32.55
CA SER A 161 -42.37 1.42 31.24
C SER A 161 -41.58 0.12 31.43
N HIS A 162 -41.88 -0.90 30.63
CA HIS A 162 -41.25 -2.21 30.73
C HIS A 162 -39.75 -2.19 30.37
N TYR A 163 -39.28 -1.12 29.72
CA TYR A 163 -37.88 -0.87 29.40
C TYR A 163 -37.30 0.24 30.29
N LEU A 164 -36.07 0.03 30.77
CA LEU A 164 -35.32 0.97 31.61
C LEU A 164 -34.47 1.95 30.77
N GLY A 165 -34.05 1.55 29.58
CA GLY A 165 -33.20 2.34 28.68
C GLY A 165 -33.94 2.98 27.49
N ASP A 166 -33.16 3.58 26.59
CA ASP A 166 -33.64 4.23 25.37
C ASP A 166 -33.85 3.25 24.20
N ALA A 167 -34.72 3.63 23.24
CA ALA A 167 -35.02 2.82 22.06
C ALA A 167 -33.92 2.86 20.98
N ASN A 168 -32.71 3.30 21.35
CA ASN A 168 -31.57 3.41 20.45
C ASN A 168 -30.79 2.10 20.46
N ARG A 169 -30.48 1.59 19.28
CA ARG A 169 -29.64 0.41 19.09
C ARG A 169 -28.31 0.85 18.50
N TYR A 170 -27.23 0.43 19.15
CA TYR A 170 -25.86 0.68 18.70
C TYR A 170 -25.17 -0.66 18.47
N SER A 171 -24.46 -0.81 17.36
CA SER A 171 -23.53 -1.92 17.18
C SER A 171 -22.19 -1.41 16.71
N PHE A 172 -21.15 -1.86 17.37
CA PHE A 172 -19.75 -1.58 17.06
C PHE A 172 -19.05 -2.91 16.78
N ARG A 173 -18.39 -2.98 15.63
CA ARG A 173 -17.60 -4.13 15.24
C ARG A 173 -16.23 -3.67 14.77
N TYR A 174 -15.20 -4.20 15.41
CA TYR A 174 -13.81 -4.03 15.02
C TYR A 174 -13.22 -5.39 14.65
N ARG A 175 -12.61 -5.47 13.47
CA ARG A 175 -11.88 -6.66 13.03
C ARG A 175 -10.47 -6.25 12.66
N ALA A 176 -9.49 -6.96 13.20
CA ALA A 176 -8.10 -6.83 12.84
C ALA A 176 -7.56 -8.19 12.42
N GLN A 177 -6.93 -8.23 11.25
CA GLN A 177 -6.27 -9.42 10.73
C GLN A 177 -4.79 -9.12 10.58
N LEU A 178 -3.95 -9.89 11.27
CA LEU A 178 -2.50 -9.84 11.14
C LEU A 178 -2.06 -11.16 10.48
N ASN A 179 -1.72 -11.07 9.19
CA ASN A 179 -1.38 -12.22 8.34
C ASN A 179 -2.51 -13.27 8.30
N ALA A 180 -2.21 -14.50 7.89
CA ALA A 180 -3.17 -15.62 7.89
C ALA A 180 -3.32 -16.31 9.26
N VAL A 181 -2.53 -15.91 10.26
CA VAL A 181 -2.39 -16.63 11.54
C VAL A 181 -3.20 -16.01 12.67
N VAL A 182 -3.31 -14.67 12.72
CA VAL A 182 -3.94 -13.97 13.84
C VAL A 182 -5.14 -13.17 13.34
N GLN A 183 -6.31 -13.50 13.88
CA GLN A 183 -7.56 -12.79 13.65
C GLN A 183 -8.12 -12.35 14.99
N LEU A 184 -8.40 -11.05 15.12
CA LEU A 184 -9.02 -10.46 16.29
C LEU A 184 -10.34 -9.81 15.87
N ALA A 185 -11.42 -10.13 16.57
CA ALA A 185 -12.73 -9.54 16.35
C ALA A 185 -13.34 -9.10 17.69
N VAL A 186 -13.72 -7.83 17.78
CA VAL A 186 -14.43 -7.26 18.92
C VAL A 186 -15.80 -6.81 18.44
N ASN A 187 -16.85 -7.35 19.06
CA ASN A 187 -18.23 -6.96 18.80
C ASN A 187 -18.81 -6.40 20.10
N MET A 188 -19.36 -5.20 20.03
CA MET A 188 -20.10 -4.58 21.13
C MET A 188 -21.47 -4.20 20.58
N GLU A 189 -22.53 -4.68 21.23
CA GLU A 189 -23.91 -4.36 20.86
C GLU A 189 -24.60 -3.78 22.10
N LYS A 190 -25.38 -2.71 21.89
CA LYS A 190 -26.33 -2.17 22.86
C LYS A 190 -27.71 -2.34 22.27
N ASP A 191 -28.52 -3.18 22.89
CA ASP A 191 -29.90 -3.39 22.48
C ASP A 191 -30.82 -2.27 22.95
N ALA A 192 -31.94 -2.11 22.25
CA ALA A 192 -32.93 -1.10 22.57
C ALA A 192 -33.64 -1.46 23.89
N GLY A 193 -33.56 -0.57 24.88
CA GLY A 193 -34.24 -0.71 26.18
C GLY A 193 -33.37 -1.21 27.33
N GLU A 194 -32.10 -1.52 27.07
CA GLU A 194 -31.09 -1.79 28.11
C GLU A 194 -30.46 -0.47 28.61
N PRO A 195 -30.19 -0.33 29.93
CA PRO A 195 -29.60 0.87 30.53
C PRO A 195 -28.17 1.15 30.04
#